data_AF-E9FLX5-F1
#
_entry.id   AF-E9FLX5-F1
#
_cell.length_a   1.000
_cell.length_b   1.000
_cell.length_c   1.000
_cell.angle_alpha   90.00
_cell.angle_beta   90.00
_cell.angle_gamma   90.00
#
_symmetry.space_group_name_H-M   'P 1'
#
loop_
_entity.id
_entity.type
_entity.pdbx_description
1 polymer ?
#
loop_
_entity_poly.entity_id
_entity_poly.type
_entity_poly.pdbx_seq_one_letter_code
_entity_poly.pdbx_strand_id
1 'polypeptide(L)'
;MLKKSFDECYCTSIHDIATLDDIADFVESHDGKLGNYEGTMFCPECRSAELSYVHKTSKKRAFLRRKSSSRHLPYCSYIHEYSSIQFSKEYYESLTDGQIQDKMASMMRLLLRDPLVNRVITTQATNNVEVDNPLLLKKEKNGQQIRRSLRRKKLSTWLGEEIAGELYLFYGEVKLKVQRIEKTNEAGESYFYCFLDIFCENKNREWKKKTQIYRGATEDSIDEKQIYHFVAVGKLDFSNGFPKLELSNKQSLLFKVVE
;
A
#
# COMPACT_ATOMS: atom_id res chain seq x y z
N MET A 1 -17.10 -14.47 -6.60
CA MET A 1 -16.05 -13.48 -6.26
C MET A 1 -16.31 -12.90 -4.88
N LEU A 2 -15.37 -13.06 -3.94
CA LEU A 2 -15.40 -12.32 -2.67
C LEU A 2 -15.38 -10.81 -2.97
N LYS A 3 -16.30 -10.05 -2.37
CA LYS A 3 -16.31 -8.58 -2.52
C LYS A 3 -15.06 -8.01 -1.87
N LYS A 4 -14.27 -7.25 -2.62
CA LYS A 4 -13.11 -6.52 -2.09
C LYS A 4 -13.58 -5.49 -1.05
N SER A 5 -12.88 -5.45 0.07
CA SER A 5 -12.94 -4.34 1.03
C SER A 5 -11.89 -3.28 0.69
N PHE A 6 -12.09 -2.07 1.23
CA PHE A 6 -11.18 -0.95 1.07
C PHE A 6 -10.80 -0.44 2.46
N ASP A 7 -9.54 -0.06 2.62
CA ASP A 7 -8.99 0.54 3.84
C ASP A 7 -8.88 2.06 3.74
N GLU A 8 -9.29 2.62 2.60
CA GLU A 8 -9.25 4.04 2.29
C GLU A 8 -10.28 4.37 1.19
N CYS A 9 -10.67 5.63 1.10
CA CYS A 9 -11.54 6.14 0.05
C CYS A 9 -11.15 7.56 -0.36
N TYR A 10 -11.43 7.92 -1.61
CA TYR A 10 -11.47 9.32 -2.01
C TYR A 10 -12.77 9.93 -1.49
N CYS A 11 -12.67 11.03 -0.75
CA CYS A 11 -13.82 11.70 -0.16
C CYS A 11 -14.01 13.07 -0.79
N THR A 12 -15.16 13.30 -1.43
CA THR A 12 -15.43 14.55 -2.15
C THR A 12 -15.61 15.75 -1.22
N SER A 13 -15.96 15.55 0.04
CA SER A 13 -16.11 16.66 1.00
C SER A 13 -14.76 17.29 1.39
N ILE A 14 -13.72 16.47 1.54
CA ILE A 14 -12.35 16.93 1.86
C ILE A 14 -11.43 17.01 0.65
N HIS A 15 -11.90 16.57 -0.53
CA HIS A 15 -11.13 16.52 -1.78
C HIS A 15 -9.83 15.70 -1.69
N ASP A 16 -9.80 14.70 -0.82
CA ASP A 16 -8.61 13.91 -0.51
C ASP A 16 -8.94 12.45 -0.12
N ILE A 17 -7.91 11.64 0.12
CA ILE A 17 -8.00 10.27 0.60
C ILE A 17 -8.19 10.24 2.11
N ALA A 18 -9.33 9.71 2.57
CA ALA A 18 -9.57 9.37 3.97
C ALA A 18 -9.25 7.89 4.22
N THR A 19 -8.66 7.58 5.38
CA THR A 19 -8.46 6.18 5.79
C THR A 19 -9.68 5.63 6.52
N LEU A 20 -9.85 4.30 6.52
CA LEU A 20 -10.91 3.64 7.30
C LEU A 20 -10.79 3.93 8.80
N ASP A 21 -9.57 4.06 9.33
CA ASP A 21 -9.33 4.36 10.74
C ASP A 21 -9.84 5.78 11.10
N ASP A 22 -9.64 6.76 10.23
CA ASP A 22 -10.14 8.13 10.45
C ASP A 22 -11.68 8.20 10.40
N ILE A 23 -12.28 7.46 9.46
CA ILE A 23 -13.74 7.40 9.31
C ILE A 23 -14.36 6.68 10.51
N ALA A 24 -13.77 5.56 10.94
CA ALA A 24 -14.25 4.79 12.08
C ALA A 24 -14.23 5.63 13.38
N ASP A 25 -13.13 6.33 13.65
CA ASP A 25 -13.02 7.25 14.79
C ASP A 25 -14.07 8.36 14.76
N PHE A 26 -14.29 8.97 13.59
CA PHE A 26 -15.32 9.98 13.42
C PHE A 26 -16.71 9.41 13.76
N VAL A 27 -17.05 8.26 13.19
CA VAL A 27 -18.35 7.60 13.42
C VAL A 27 -18.53 7.24 14.89
N GLU A 28 -17.48 6.77 15.57
CA GLU A 28 -17.53 6.42 16.99
C GLU A 28 -17.73 7.64 17.90
N SER A 29 -17.13 8.79 17.54
CA SER A 29 -17.30 10.05 18.27
C SER A 29 -18.61 10.79 17.97
N HIS A 30 -19.38 10.35 16.97
CA HIS A 30 -20.60 11.02 16.50
C HIS A 30 -21.83 10.10 16.53
N ASP A 31 -21.95 9.24 17.54
CA ASP A 31 -23.11 8.36 17.76
C ASP A 31 -23.45 7.46 16.56
N GLY A 32 -22.44 6.99 15.84
CA GLY A 32 -22.64 6.15 14.66
C GLY A 32 -23.02 6.93 13.39
N LYS A 33 -22.99 8.27 13.40
CA LYS A 33 -23.31 9.07 12.22
C LYS A 33 -22.09 9.28 11.32
N LEU A 34 -22.30 9.20 10.01
CA LEU A 34 -21.23 9.39 9.01
C LEU A 34 -20.97 10.86 8.68
N GLY A 35 -21.89 11.78 8.98
CA GLY A 35 -21.71 13.22 8.76
C GLY A 35 -21.24 13.53 7.34
N ASN A 36 -20.10 14.22 7.21
CA ASN A 36 -19.54 14.63 5.91
C ASN A 36 -19.02 13.48 5.04
N TYR A 37 -18.98 12.24 5.55
CA TYR A 37 -18.65 11.04 4.79
C TYR A 37 -19.87 10.40 4.12
N GLU A 38 -21.09 10.74 4.55
CA GLU A 38 -22.31 10.16 3.98
C GLU A 38 -22.46 10.56 2.50
N GLY A 39 -22.50 9.59 1.60
CA GLY A 39 -22.66 9.84 0.16
C GLY A 39 -21.45 10.47 -0.55
N THR A 40 -20.33 10.70 0.14
CA THR A 40 -19.14 11.39 -0.41
C THR A 40 -17.93 10.48 -0.61
N MET A 41 -18.03 9.21 -0.23
CA MET A 41 -16.95 8.23 -0.32
C MET A 41 -16.93 7.49 -1.67
N PHE A 42 -15.80 7.54 -2.36
CA PHE A 42 -15.58 6.91 -3.66
C PHE A 42 -14.28 6.09 -3.66
N CYS A 43 -14.13 5.26 -4.69
CA CYS A 43 -12.95 4.44 -4.88
C CYS A 43 -11.70 5.32 -4.83
N PRO A 44 -10.71 4.98 -3.99
CA PRO A 44 -9.51 5.80 -3.81
C PRO A 44 -8.61 5.84 -5.05
N GLU A 45 -8.90 5.02 -6.06
CA GLU A 45 -8.12 4.93 -7.29
C GLU A 45 -8.85 5.56 -8.48
N CYS A 46 -10.08 5.13 -8.75
CA CYS A 46 -10.83 5.63 -9.91
C CYS A 46 -11.76 6.80 -9.63
N ARG A 47 -11.98 7.14 -8.35
CA ARG A 47 -12.85 8.24 -7.87
C ARG A 47 -14.30 8.20 -8.38
N SER A 48 -14.69 7.11 -9.05
CA SER A 48 -16.00 6.95 -9.71
C SER A 48 -16.89 5.96 -8.97
N ALA A 49 -16.35 4.83 -8.52
CA ALA A 49 -17.17 3.84 -7.83
C ALA A 49 -17.47 4.29 -6.38
N GLU A 50 -18.74 4.52 -6.07
CA GLU A 50 -19.20 4.85 -4.72
C GLU A 50 -18.95 3.72 -3.73
N LEU A 51 -18.50 4.10 -2.55
CA LEU A 51 -18.28 3.23 -1.41
C LEU A 51 -19.31 3.51 -0.32
N SER A 52 -19.54 2.52 0.53
CA SER A 52 -20.36 2.60 1.73
C SER A 52 -19.55 2.11 2.92
N TYR A 53 -19.63 2.82 4.04
CA TYR A 53 -19.11 2.35 5.32
C TYR A 53 -20.02 1.26 5.89
N VAL A 54 -19.41 0.20 6.40
CA VAL A 54 -20.10 -0.85 7.14
C VAL A 54 -19.60 -0.78 8.57
N HIS A 55 -20.54 -0.53 9.49
CA HIS A 55 -20.25 -0.43 10.92
C HIS A 55 -19.63 -1.71 11.46
N LYS A 56 -18.73 -1.55 12.44
CA LYS A 56 -18.26 -2.68 13.24
C LYS A 56 -19.45 -3.36 13.92
N THR A 57 -19.35 -4.67 14.03
CA THR A 57 -20.28 -5.50 14.82
C THR A 57 -19.48 -6.22 15.89
N SER A 58 -20.15 -6.91 16.82
CA SER A 58 -19.48 -7.72 17.84
C SER A 58 -18.52 -8.77 17.26
N LYS A 59 -18.68 -9.15 15.97
CA LYS A 59 -17.89 -10.21 15.31
C LYS A 59 -16.99 -9.71 14.18
N LYS A 60 -17.15 -8.47 13.72
CA LYS A 60 -16.46 -7.95 12.53
C LYS A 60 -16.06 -6.51 12.73
N ARG A 61 -14.82 -6.18 12.34
CA ARG A 61 -14.33 -4.79 12.25
C ARG A 61 -15.15 -4.02 11.20
N ALA A 62 -15.16 -2.70 11.34
CA ALA A 62 -15.69 -1.84 10.30
C ALA A 62 -14.88 -2.02 9.00
N PHE A 63 -15.51 -1.75 7.86
CA PHE A 63 -14.85 -1.78 6.56
C PHE A 63 -15.59 -0.94 5.53
N LEU A 64 -14.89 -0.52 4.49
CA LEU A 64 -15.51 0.09 3.32
C LEU A 64 -15.79 -0.97 2.26
N ARG A 65 -16.93 -0.87 1.59
CA ARG A 65 -17.29 -1.71 0.45
C ARG A 65 -17.89 -0.90 -0.68
N ARG A 66 -17.72 -1.35 -1.92
CA ARG A 66 -18.39 -0.75 -3.09
C ARG A 66 -19.92 -0.94 -3.01
N LYS A 67 -20.68 0.10 -3.33
CA LYS A 67 -22.14 -0.02 -3.57
C LYS A 67 -22.40 -0.88 -4.81
N SER A 68 -23.33 -1.82 -4.75
CA SER A 68 -23.59 -2.77 -5.84
C SER A 68 -23.93 -2.09 -7.18
N SER A 69 -24.67 -0.98 -7.13
CA SER A 69 -25.07 -0.16 -8.28
C SER A 69 -23.94 0.64 -8.92
N SER A 70 -22.85 0.90 -8.21
CA SER A 70 -21.78 1.79 -8.68
C SER A 70 -20.67 1.03 -9.40
N ARG A 71 -20.05 1.61 -10.43
CA ARG A 71 -19.06 0.93 -11.28
C ARG A 71 -17.70 1.61 -11.19
N HIS A 72 -16.64 0.81 -11.32
CA HIS A 72 -15.29 1.34 -11.49
C HIS A 72 -15.04 1.73 -12.96
N LEU A 73 -14.11 2.66 -13.18
CA LEU A 73 -13.56 2.94 -14.51
C LEU A 73 -12.65 1.78 -14.99
N PRO A 74 -12.48 1.59 -16.32
CA PRO A 74 -11.79 0.43 -16.89
C PRO A 74 -10.32 0.24 -16.44
N TYR A 75 -9.62 1.32 -16.07
CA TYR A 75 -8.23 1.24 -15.60
C TYR A 75 -8.11 0.79 -14.14
N CYS A 76 -9.22 0.75 -13.39
CA CYS A 76 -9.19 0.58 -11.95
C CYS A 76 -8.76 -0.83 -11.54
N SER A 77 -7.74 -0.96 -10.72
CA SER A 77 -7.22 -2.24 -10.22
C SER A 77 -8.30 -3.03 -9.48
N TYR A 78 -9.29 -2.37 -8.88
CA TYR A 78 -10.37 -3.02 -8.15
C TYR A 78 -11.32 -3.86 -9.02
N ILE A 79 -11.29 -3.75 -10.35
CA ILE A 79 -12.11 -4.62 -11.24
C ILE A 79 -11.55 -6.03 -11.38
N HIS A 80 -10.24 -6.21 -11.17
CA HIS A 80 -9.57 -7.49 -11.34
C HIS A 80 -9.53 -8.27 -10.02
N GLU A 81 -9.37 -9.59 -10.05
CA GLU A 81 -9.14 -10.36 -8.82
C GLU A 81 -7.76 -10.07 -8.23
N TYR A 82 -7.62 -10.22 -6.91
CA TYR A 82 -6.30 -10.11 -6.29
C TYR A 82 -5.36 -11.20 -6.79
N SER A 83 -4.09 -10.83 -6.89
CA SER A 83 -3.02 -11.76 -7.24
C SER A 83 -2.79 -12.76 -6.12
N SER A 84 -2.50 -14.02 -6.47
CA SER A 84 -2.01 -14.99 -5.51
C SER A 84 -0.52 -14.75 -5.23
N ILE A 85 -0.02 -15.30 -4.12
CA ILE A 85 1.42 -15.25 -3.80
C ILE A 85 2.24 -15.83 -4.96
N GLN A 86 1.85 -17.00 -5.46
CA GLN A 86 2.54 -17.67 -6.56
C GLN A 86 2.53 -16.83 -7.85
N PHE A 87 1.38 -16.27 -8.23
CA PHE A 87 1.29 -15.43 -9.44
C PHE A 87 2.19 -14.20 -9.30
N SER A 88 2.20 -13.57 -8.13
CA SER A 88 3.00 -12.38 -7.89
C SER A 88 4.49 -12.69 -7.88
N LYS A 89 4.88 -13.81 -7.27
CA LYS A 89 6.27 -14.29 -7.25
C LYS A 89 6.78 -14.49 -8.68
N GLU A 90 6.07 -15.28 -9.48
CA GLU A 90 6.44 -15.52 -10.89
C GLU A 90 6.51 -14.21 -11.70
N TYR A 91 5.61 -13.26 -11.43
CA TYR A 91 5.64 -11.95 -12.08
C TYR A 91 6.93 -11.21 -11.73
N TYR A 92 7.27 -11.02 -10.45
CA TYR A 92 8.47 -10.29 -10.06
C TYR A 92 9.78 -11.01 -10.42
N GLU A 93 9.79 -12.35 -10.48
CA GLU A 93 10.95 -13.14 -10.96
C GLU A 93 11.18 -12.97 -12.47
N SER A 94 10.16 -12.60 -13.24
CA SER A 94 10.27 -12.34 -14.67
C SER A 94 10.77 -10.93 -15.03
N LEU A 95 10.85 -10.02 -14.05
CA LEU A 95 11.26 -8.65 -14.26
C LEU A 95 12.74 -8.45 -13.96
N THR A 96 13.38 -7.55 -14.71
CA THR A 96 14.71 -7.05 -14.37
C THR A 96 14.63 -6.08 -13.19
N ASP A 97 15.75 -5.91 -12.49
CA ASP A 97 15.90 -4.94 -11.39
C ASP A 97 15.43 -3.53 -11.80
N GLY A 98 15.77 -3.08 -13.01
CA GLY A 98 15.34 -1.79 -13.56
C GLY A 98 13.82 -1.71 -13.76
N GLN A 99 13.20 -2.77 -14.31
CA GLN A 99 11.74 -2.82 -14.49
C GLN A 99 10.99 -2.80 -13.15
N ILE A 100 11.55 -3.44 -12.11
CA ILE A 100 10.99 -3.39 -10.76
C ILE A 100 11.05 -1.94 -10.24
N GLN A 101 12.18 -1.25 -10.38
CA GLN A 101 12.33 0.14 -9.95
C GLN A 101 11.39 1.10 -10.70
N ASP A 102 11.23 0.95 -12.02
CA ASP A 102 10.27 1.73 -12.81
C ASP A 102 8.83 1.51 -12.35
N LYS A 103 8.49 0.26 -12.00
CA LYS A 103 7.19 -0.09 -11.43
C LYS A 103 7.00 0.54 -10.05
N MET A 104 8.01 0.49 -9.17
CA MET A 104 7.96 1.15 -7.85
C MET A 104 7.77 2.66 -8.00
N ALA A 105 8.50 3.30 -8.91
CA ALA A 105 8.35 4.73 -9.18
C ALA A 105 6.94 5.07 -9.69
N SER A 106 6.35 4.22 -10.52
CA SER A 106 4.97 4.40 -11.00
C SER A 106 3.93 4.22 -9.89
N MET A 107 4.12 3.23 -9.01
CA MET A 107 3.27 3.03 -7.82
C MET A 107 3.35 4.22 -6.86
N MET A 108 4.56 4.72 -6.60
CA MET A 108 4.78 5.91 -5.76
C MET A 108 4.07 7.14 -6.37
N ARG A 109 4.20 7.37 -7.69
CA ARG A 109 3.49 8.46 -8.37
C ARG A 109 1.98 8.34 -8.27
N LEU A 110 1.44 7.12 -8.42
CA LEU A 110 0.00 6.89 -8.33
C LEU A 110 -0.55 7.18 -6.92
N LEU A 111 0.17 6.74 -5.88
CA LEU A 111 -0.34 6.71 -4.51
C LEU A 111 0.07 7.90 -3.64
N LEU A 112 1.19 8.56 -3.95
CA LEU A 112 1.81 9.57 -3.09
C LEU A 112 2.07 10.92 -3.79
N ARG A 113 1.75 11.07 -5.09
CA ARG A 113 1.89 12.38 -5.77
C ARG A 113 0.57 13.11 -5.98
N ASP A 114 0.74 14.40 -6.27
CA ASP A 114 -0.24 15.46 -6.45
C ASP A 114 -1.65 14.98 -6.92
N PRO A 115 -2.71 15.33 -6.18
CA PRO A 115 -4.10 15.10 -6.57
C PRO A 115 -4.46 15.51 -8.02
N LEU A 116 -3.76 16.47 -8.61
CA LEU A 116 -3.90 16.92 -10.00
C LEU A 116 -3.47 15.86 -11.02
N VAL A 117 -2.37 15.14 -10.78
CA VAL A 117 -1.92 14.05 -11.67
C VAL A 117 -2.97 12.93 -11.70
N ASN A 118 -3.52 12.62 -10.53
CA ASN A 118 -4.61 11.65 -10.41
C ASN A 118 -5.90 12.12 -11.11
N ARG A 119 -6.20 13.44 -11.13
CA ARG A 119 -7.31 13.99 -11.94
C ARG A 119 -7.08 13.78 -13.43
N VAL A 120 -5.88 14.06 -13.94
CA VAL A 120 -5.55 13.86 -15.36
C VAL A 120 -5.75 12.40 -15.78
N ILE A 121 -5.29 11.44 -14.97
CA ILE A 121 -5.49 10.00 -15.22
C ILE A 121 -6.99 9.66 -15.27
N THR A 122 -7.79 10.16 -14.32
CA THR A 122 -9.24 9.95 -14.31
C THR A 122 -9.91 10.57 -15.55
N THR A 123 -9.48 11.75 -15.99
CA THR A 123 -9.98 12.41 -17.21
C THR A 123 -9.61 11.62 -18.47
N GLN A 124 -8.39 11.10 -18.59
CA GLN A 124 -8.00 10.28 -19.73
C GLN A 124 -8.79 8.97 -19.81
N ALA A 125 -8.97 8.31 -18.67
CA ALA A 125 -9.72 7.07 -18.60
C ALA A 125 -11.22 7.23 -18.90
N THR A 126 -11.82 8.36 -18.52
CA THR A 126 -13.21 8.67 -18.90
C THR A 126 -13.35 8.91 -20.41
N ASN A 127 -12.26 9.30 -21.08
CA ASN A 127 -12.17 9.44 -22.54
C ASN A 127 -11.72 8.15 -23.26
N ASN A 128 -11.83 6.97 -22.63
CA ASN A 128 -11.49 5.66 -23.19
C ASN A 128 -10.04 5.50 -23.68
N VAL A 129 -9.11 6.31 -23.18
CA VAL A 129 -7.67 6.09 -23.42
C VAL A 129 -7.20 4.92 -22.54
N GLU A 130 -6.48 3.95 -23.12
CA GLU A 130 -5.90 2.87 -22.32
C GLU A 130 -4.81 3.45 -21.41
N VAL A 131 -5.09 3.47 -20.11
CA VAL A 131 -4.13 3.89 -19.08
C VAL A 131 -3.55 2.66 -18.40
N ASP A 132 -2.24 2.52 -18.42
CA ASP A 132 -1.57 1.46 -17.67
C ASP A 132 -1.67 1.72 -16.17
N ASN A 133 -2.01 0.69 -15.41
CA ASN A 133 -2.15 0.78 -13.97
C ASN A 133 -1.00 0.01 -13.30
N PRO A 134 -0.10 0.69 -12.57
CA PRO A 134 1.05 0.03 -11.97
C PRO A 134 0.67 -1.00 -10.90
N LEU A 135 -0.55 -0.95 -10.35
CA LEU A 135 -1.08 -1.95 -9.41
C LEU A 135 -1.55 -3.25 -10.09
N LEU A 136 -1.54 -3.31 -11.41
CA LEU A 136 -1.83 -4.54 -12.15
C LEU A 136 -0.55 -5.34 -12.41
N LEU A 137 -0.66 -6.63 -12.16
CA LEU A 137 0.31 -7.65 -12.52
C LEU A 137 -0.25 -8.37 -13.74
N LYS A 138 0.53 -8.37 -14.84
CA LYS A 138 0.11 -8.90 -16.13
C LYS A 138 0.98 -10.11 -16.46
N LYS A 139 0.36 -11.21 -16.86
CA LYS A 139 1.05 -12.40 -17.37
C LYS A 139 0.31 -12.93 -18.59
N GLU A 140 1.05 -13.35 -19.59
CA GLU A 140 0.48 -14.08 -20.72
C GLU A 140 0.42 -15.58 -20.40
N LYS A 141 -0.73 -16.20 -20.67
CA LYS A 141 -0.93 -17.64 -20.51
C LYS A 141 -1.82 -18.14 -21.65
N ASN A 142 -1.31 -19.08 -22.44
CA ASN A 142 -2.04 -19.67 -23.58
C ASN A 142 -2.59 -18.61 -24.57
N GLY A 143 -1.82 -17.57 -24.86
CA GLY A 143 -2.25 -16.46 -25.75
C GLY A 143 -3.28 -15.50 -25.14
N GLN A 144 -3.65 -15.67 -23.86
CA GLN A 144 -4.52 -14.75 -23.13
C GLN A 144 -3.74 -13.94 -22.10
N GLN A 145 -3.99 -12.63 -22.06
CA GLN A 145 -3.44 -11.76 -21.04
C GLN A 145 -4.26 -11.87 -19.74
N ILE A 146 -3.67 -12.47 -18.71
CA ILE A 146 -4.24 -12.51 -17.37
C ILE A 146 -3.79 -11.28 -16.60
N ARG A 147 -4.76 -10.53 -16.05
CA ARG A 147 -4.53 -9.35 -15.21
C ARG A 147 -4.99 -9.64 -13.77
N ARG A 148 -4.10 -9.42 -12.80
CA ARG A 148 -4.38 -9.53 -11.35
C ARG A 148 -3.99 -8.26 -10.63
N SER A 149 -4.74 -7.88 -9.60
CA SER A 149 -4.44 -6.70 -8.80
C SER A 149 -3.48 -7.03 -7.66
N LEU A 150 -2.48 -6.18 -7.47
CA LEU A 150 -1.71 -6.15 -6.25
C LEU A 150 -2.55 -5.52 -5.12
N ARG A 151 -2.54 -6.14 -3.95
CA ARG A 151 -3.16 -5.55 -2.75
C ARG A 151 -2.32 -4.35 -2.31
N ARG A 152 -2.93 -3.34 -1.70
CA ARG A 152 -2.21 -2.19 -1.16
C ARG A 152 -2.60 -1.90 0.27
N LYS A 153 -1.65 -1.39 1.06
CA LYS A 153 -1.84 -1.06 2.47
C LYS A 153 -1.02 0.19 2.81
N LYS A 154 -1.68 1.23 3.34
CA LYS A 154 -0.99 2.42 3.82
C LYS A 154 -0.33 2.12 5.17
N LEU A 155 0.96 2.39 5.32
CA LEU A 155 1.77 2.00 6.49
C LEU A 155 1.34 2.67 7.80
N SER A 156 0.72 3.84 7.72
CA SER A 156 0.20 4.54 8.90
C SER A 156 -0.97 3.80 9.56
N THR A 157 -1.69 2.97 8.81
CA THR A 157 -2.84 2.18 9.29
C THR A 157 -2.42 1.00 10.17
N TRP A 158 -3.41 0.26 10.68
CA TRP A 158 -3.18 -0.98 11.41
C TRP A 158 -2.55 -2.08 10.52
N LEU A 159 -1.47 -2.69 11.02
CA LEU A 159 -0.79 -3.84 10.41
C LEU A 159 -0.98 -5.07 11.32
N GLY A 160 -2.07 -5.81 11.12
CA GLY A 160 -2.36 -7.00 11.91
C GLY A 160 -2.01 -8.31 11.21
N GLU A 161 -2.06 -9.41 11.96
CA GLU A 161 -1.76 -10.75 11.45
C GLU A 161 -2.73 -11.20 10.33
N GLU A 162 -3.90 -10.56 10.20
CA GLU A 162 -4.85 -10.87 9.12
C GLU A 162 -4.31 -10.60 7.70
N ILE A 163 -3.24 -9.82 7.58
CA ILE A 163 -2.55 -9.56 6.32
C ILE A 163 -1.21 -10.31 6.19
N ALA A 164 -0.87 -11.17 7.15
CA ALA A 164 0.36 -11.95 7.12
C ALA A 164 0.40 -12.91 5.92
N GLY A 165 1.60 -13.12 5.38
CA GLY A 165 1.86 -14.09 4.29
C GLY A 165 1.40 -13.68 2.89
N GLU A 166 0.41 -12.79 2.76
CA GLU A 166 -0.05 -12.25 1.48
C GLU A 166 0.90 -11.16 0.95
N LEU A 167 0.99 -11.02 -0.38
CA LEU A 167 1.80 -9.97 -0.99
C LEU A 167 1.03 -8.64 -1.09
N TYR A 168 1.61 -7.59 -0.53
CA TYR A 168 1.07 -6.23 -0.54
C TYR A 168 2.09 -5.23 -1.07
N LEU A 169 1.57 -4.17 -1.66
CA LEU A 169 2.24 -2.88 -1.77
C LEU A 169 2.00 -2.09 -0.49
N PHE A 170 3.05 -1.89 0.29
CA PHE A 170 3.09 -0.99 1.43
C PHE A 170 3.52 0.39 0.97
N TYR A 171 2.82 1.43 1.43
CA TYR A 171 3.12 2.79 1.00
C TYR A 171 2.76 3.84 2.06
N GLY A 172 3.32 5.03 1.95
CA GLY A 172 3.01 6.16 2.84
C GLY A 172 4.14 7.17 2.93
N GLU A 173 3.92 8.19 3.76
CA GLU A 173 4.97 9.06 4.28
C GLU A 173 5.56 8.43 5.55
N VAL A 174 6.89 8.36 5.61
CA VAL A 174 7.61 7.66 6.68
C VAL A 174 8.86 8.43 7.11
N LYS A 175 9.29 8.22 8.34
CA LYS A 175 10.69 8.44 8.73
C LYS A 175 11.44 7.13 8.67
N LEU A 176 12.71 7.22 8.28
CA LEU A 176 13.59 6.07 8.10
C LEU A 176 14.77 6.14 9.04
N LYS A 177 15.25 4.99 9.49
CA LYS A 177 16.48 4.86 10.25
C LYS A 177 17.20 3.58 9.86
N VAL A 178 18.51 3.66 9.66
CA VAL A 178 19.34 2.47 9.45
C VAL A 178 19.88 1.99 10.79
N GLN A 179 19.67 0.71 11.07
CA GLN A 179 20.27 0.03 12.21
C GLN A 179 21.35 -0.92 11.71
N ARG A 180 22.61 -0.63 12.06
CA ARG A 180 23.76 -1.50 11.77
C ARG A 180 24.03 -2.39 12.97
N ILE A 181 24.07 -3.71 12.74
CA ILE A 181 24.34 -4.71 13.76
C ILE A 181 25.66 -5.40 13.44
N GLU A 182 26.64 -5.26 14.32
CA GLU A 182 27.93 -5.94 14.26
C GLU A 182 27.84 -7.31 14.97
N LYS A 183 28.43 -8.34 14.37
CA LYS A 183 28.51 -9.70 14.92
C LYS A 183 29.85 -10.34 14.59
N THR A 184 30.15 -11.42 15.30
CA THR A 184 31.31 -12.28 15.04
C THR A 184 30.81 -13.69 14.75
N ASN A 185 31.34 -14.34 13.72
CA ASN A 185 31.01 -15.73 13.40
C ASN A 185 31.79 -16.71 14.30
N GLU A 186 31.49 -18.01 14.20
CA GLU A 186 32.14 -19.05 15.00
C GLU A 186 33.66 -19.16 14.73
N ALA A 187 34.11 -18.70 13.55
CA ALA A 187 35.52 -18.64 13.16
C ALA A 187 36.26 -17.38 13.69
N GLY A 188 35.56 -16.49 14.42
CA GLY A 188 36.13 -15.25 14.95
C GLY A 188 36.15 -14.07 13.97
N GLU A 189 35.56 -14.22 12.78
CA GLU A 189 35.50 -13.16 11.77
C GLU A 189 34.32 -12.22 12.03
N SER A 190 34.57 -10.91 11.95
CA SER A 190 33.54 -9.89 12.14
C SER A 190 32.73 -9.68 10.86
N TYR A 191 31.41 -9.61 11.00
CA TYR A 191 30.48 -9.27 9.94
C TYR A 191 29.39 -8.35 10.46
N PHE A 192 28.75 -7.61 9.55
CA PHE A 192 27.62 -6.76 9.90
C PHE A 192 26.41 -7.06 9.03
N TYR A 193 25.26 -6.66 9.53
CA TYR A 193 24.05 -6.57 8.73
C TYR A 193 23.19 -5.39 9.18
N CYS A 194 22.38 -4.90 8.25
CA CYS A 194 21.58 -3.71 8.43
C CYS A 194 20.08 -4.02 8.42
N PHE A 195 19.34 -3.28 9.22
CA PHE A 195 17.90 -3.13 9.11
C PHE A 195 17.55 -1.71 8.70
N LEU A 196 16.52 -1.56 7.87
CA LEU A 196 15.86 -0.29 7.62
C LEU A 196 14.58 -0.24 8.46
N ASP A 197 14.60 0.56 9.51
CA ASP A 197 13.44 0.82 10.36
C ASP A 197 12.52 1.85 9.72
N ILE A 198 11.23 1.58 9.77
CA ILE A 198 10.20 2.40 9.13
C ILE A 198 9.26 2.92 10.22
N PHE A 199 9.16 4.23 10.33
CA PHE A 199 8.34 4.92 11.31
C PHE A 199 7.20 5.65 10.61
N CYS A 200 6.01 5.60 11.19
CA CYS A 200 4.88 6.41 10.75
C CYS A 200 4.38 7.27 11.90
N GLU A 201 3.89 8.45 11.55
CA GLU A 201 3.22 9.33 12.50
C GLU A 201 1.89 8.71 12.93
N ASN A 202 1.63 8.72 14.24
CA ASN A 202 0.36 8.30 14.83
C ASN A 202 -0.57 9.51 15.03
N LYS A 203 -1.78 9.26 15.52
CA LYS A 203 -2.79 10.30 15.80
C LYS A 203 -2.33 11.37 16.80
N ASN A 204 -1.35 11.06 17.65
CA ASN A 204 -0.76 11.97 18.63
C ASN A 204 0.43 12.77 18.07
N ARG A 205 0.67 12.71 16.74
CA ARG A 205 1.84 13.31 16.08
C ARG A 205 3.18 12.75 16.54
N GLU A 206 3.17 11.49 17.00
CA GLU A 206 4.38 10.79 17.40
C GLU A 206 4.80 9.79 16.31
N TRP A 207 6.08 9.80 15.97
CA TRP A 207 6.67 8.81 15.06
C TRP A 207 6.91 7.50 15.81
N LYS A 208 6.19 6.44 15.44
CA LYS A 208 6.35 5.10 16.00
C LYS A 208 6.85 4.13 14.94
N LYS A 209 7.76 3.24 15.34
CA LYS A 209 8.26 2.17 14.48
C LYS A 209 7.10 1.24 14.11
N LYS A 210 6.81 1.13 12.83
CA LYS A 210 5.70 0.32 12.29
C LYS A 210 6.15 -1.02 11.77
N THR A 211 7.32 -1.07 11.13
CA THR A 211 7.94 -2.29 10.63
C THR A 211 9.43 -2.06 10.41
N GLN A 212 10.12 -3.08 9.94
CA GLN A 212 11.52 -3.02 9.53
C GLN A 212 11.76 -3.95 8.34
N ILE A 213 12.76 -3.63 7.53
CA ILE A 213 13.23 -4.47 6.41
C ILE A 213 14.65 -4.92 6.71
N TYR A 214 14.95 -6.21 6.53
CA TYR A 214 16.32 -6.70 6.53
C TYR A 214 17.03 -6.30 5.22
N ARG A 215 18.17 -5.61 5.33
CA ARG A 215 18.93 -5.09 4.18
C ARG A 215 20.23 -5.85 3.91
N GLY A 216 20.56 -6.86 4.72
CA GLY A 216 21.82 -7.58 4.61
C GLY A 216 23.00 -6.63 4.79
N ALA A 217 24.00 -6.66 3.92
CA ALA A 217 25.14 -5.74 3.96
C ALA A 217 24.84 -4.35 3.36
N THR A 218 23.60 -4.07 2.94
CA THR A 218 23.24 -2.78 2.33
C THR A 218 22.98 -1.74 3.42
N GLU A 219 23.77 -0.66 3.40
CA GLU A 219 23.59 0.49 4.27
C GLU A 219 22.97 1.63 3.45
N ASP A 220 21.67 1.86 3.63
CA ASP A 220 20.93 2.88 2.88
C ASP A 220 21.35 4.29 3.35
N SER A 221 21.58 5.22 2.42
CA SER A 221 21.89 6.62 2.77
C SER A 221 20.61 7.36 3.18
N ILE A 222 20.46 7.62 4.49
CA ILE A 222 19.24 8.16 5.09
C ILE A 222 19.57 9.37 5.99
N ASP A 223 18.79 10.44 5.85
CA ASP A 223 18.72 11.53 6.83
C ASP A 223 17.50 11.30 7.72
N GLU A 224 17.74 10.94 8.98
CA GLU A 224 16.69 10.63 9.97
C GLU A 224 15.76 11.83 10.27
N LYS A 225 16.15 13.06 9.88
CA LYS A 225 15.32 14.26 10.06
C LYS A 225 14.26 14.41 8.98
N GLN A 226 14.47 13.79 7.81
CA GLN A 226 13.61 13.95 6.64
C GLN A 226 12.40 13.00 6.69
N ILE A 227 11.32 13.44 6.04
CA ILE A 227 10.16 12.59 5.72
C ILE A 227 10.34 12.09 4.30
N TYR A 228 10.02 10.82 4.09
CA TYR A 228 10.15 10.15 2.81
C TYR A 228 8.79 9.67 2.31
N HIS A 229 8.50 9.90 1.03
CA HIS A 229 7.58 9.04 0.29
C HIS A 229 8.19 7.65 0.19
N PHE A 230 7.44 6.63 0.56
CA PHE A 230 7.90 5.25 0.62
C PHE A 230 6.94 4.32 -0.10
N VAL A 231 7.48 3.40 -0.89
CA VAL A 231 6.78 2.24 -1.43
C VAL A 231 7.64 0.99 -1.31
N ALA A 232 7.02 -0.12 -0.94
CA ALA A 232 7.68 -1.42 -0.94
C ALA A 232 6.67 -2.52 -1.27
N VAL A 233 7.10 -3.52 -2.05
CA VAL A 233 6.30 -4.72 -2.30
C VAL A 233 6.91 -5.88 -1.55
N GLY A 234 6.07 -6.53 -0.74
CA GLY A 234 6.51 -7.57 0.17
C GLY A 234 5.36 -8.17 0.95
N LYS A 235 5.70 -9.04 1.89
CA LYS A 235 4.77 -9.66 2.84
C LYS A 235 5.22 -9.33 4.26
N LEU A 236 4.26 -9.27 5.19
CA LEU A 236 4.58 -9.14 6.60
C LEU A 236 4.77 -10.51 7.23
N ASP A 237 5.86 -10.64 7.99
CA ASP A 237 6.14 -11.74 8.91
C ASP A 237 5.96 -11.25 10.35
N PHE A 238 5.21 -11.99 11.15
CA PHE A 238 4.91 -11.71 12.55
C PHE A 238 5.55 -12.72 13.51
N SER A 239 6.42 -13.62 13.02
CA SER A 239 7.07 -14.70 13.78
C SER A 239 7.73 -14.26 15.10
N ASN A 240 8.11 -12.99 15.22
CA ASN A 240 8.79 -12.42 16.38
C ASN A 240 7.94 -11.39 17.16
N GLY A 241 6.60 -11.40 16.99
CA GLY A 241 5.67 -10.48 17.67
C GLY A 241 5.69 -9.03 17.16
N PHE A 242 6.66 -8.66 16.33
CA PHE A 242 6.73 -7.37 15.64
C PHE A 242 6.75 -7.59 14.12
N PRO A 243 5.92 -6.86 13.34
CA PRO A 243 5.84 -7.03 11.89
C PRO A 243 7.18 -6.70 11.21
N LYS A 244 7.73 -7.67 10.49
CA LYS A 244 8.88 -7.52 9.61
C LYS A 244 8.42 -7.56 8.16
N LEU A 245 8.84 -6.58 7.37
CA LEU A 245 8.51 -6.52 5.96
C LEU A 245 9.57 -7.26 5.15
N GLU A 246 9.19 -8.42 4.63
CA GLU A 246 10.00 -9.21 3.71
C GLU A 246 9.70 -8.79 2.28
N LEU A 247 10.67 -8.18 1.61
CA LEU A 247 10.53 -7.73 0.23
C LEU A 247 10.35 -8.92 -0.73
N SER A 248 9.51 -8.77 -1.76
CA SER A 248 9.37 -9.77 -2.83
C SER A 248 10.65 -9.94 -3.65
N ASN A 249 11.39 -8.85 -3.81
CA ASN A 249 12.70 -8.79 -4.44
C ASN A 249 13.48 -7.65 -3.75
N LYS A 250 14.81 -7.73 -3.68
CA LYS A 250 15.66 -6.69 -3.05
C LYS A 250 15.42 -5.28 -3.61
N GLN A 251 15.01 -5.17 -4.87
CA GLN A 251 14.66 -3.93 -5.57
C GLN A 251 13.19 -3.52 -5.44
N SER A 252 12.35 -4.31 -4.76
CA SER A 252 10.93 -3.97 -4.52
C SER A 252 10.77 -2.94 -3.39
N LEU A 253 11.61 -1.92 -3.38
CA LEU A 253 11.68 -0.84 -2.41
C LEU A 253 12.11 0.43 -3.12
N LEU A 254 11.38 1.53 -2.88
CA LEU A 254 11.75 2.86 -3.30
C LEU A 254 11.32 3.86 -2.22
N PHE A 255 12.21 4.77 -1.87
CA PHE A 255 11.90 5.92 -1.03
C PHE A 255 12.52 7.19 -1.59
N LYS A 256 11.85 8.31 -1.43
CA LYS A 256 12.30 9.64 -1.88
C LYS A 256 11.93 10.68 -0.83
N VAL A 257 12.79 11.64 -0.57
CA VAL A 257 12.48 12.78 0.31
C VAL A 257 11.20 13.47 -0.21
N VAL A 258 10.31 13.84 0.71
CA VAL A 258 9.16 14.68 0.39
C VAL A 258 9.68 16.08 0.09
N GLU A 259 9.47 16.55 -1.14
CA GLU A 259 9.84 17.90 -1.60
C GLU A 259 8.84 18.95 -1.11
#